data_AF-A0A0C9ZSD5-F1
#
_entry.id   AF-A0A0C9ZSD5-F1
#
_cell.length_a   1.000
_cell.length_b   1.000
_cell.length_c   1.000
_cell.angle_alpha   90.00
_cell.angle_beta   90.00
_cell.angle_gamma   90.00
#
_symmetry.space_group_name_H-M   'P 1'
#
loop_
_entity.id
_entity.type
_entity.pdbx_description
1 polymer ?
#
loop_
_entity_poly.entity_id
_entity_poly.type
_entity_poly.pdbx_seq_one_letter_code
_entity_poly.pdbx_strand_id
1 'polypeptide(L)' 'AFVAISVHLEHEGQPLAMILDIVEVSKSHTGANLVEAFTKVLKEFGISDKVSKKNPLKG' A
#
# COMPACT_ATOMS: atom_id res chain seq x y z
N ALA A 1 15.72 -5.23 9.15
CA ALA A 1 14.33 -5.74 9.11
C ALA A 1 13.76 -5.39 7.75
N PHE A 2 12.94 -6.27 7.20
CA PHE A 2 12.30 -6.08 5.89
C PHE A 2 10.82 -5.80 6.08
N VAL A 3 10.27 -4.95 5.22
CA VAL A 3 8.85 -4.65 5.17
C VAL A 3 8.35 -5.06 3.79
N ALA A 4 7.42 -6.00 3.76
CA ALA A 4 6.68 -6.32 2.54
C ALA A 4 5.40 -5.48 2.51
N ILE A 5 5.18 -4.80 1.39
CA ILE A 5 3.94 -4.05 1.13
C ILE A 5 3.15 -4.87 0.11
N SER A 6 1.91 -5.23 0.45
CA SER A 6 0.99 -5.93 -0.45
C SER A 6 -0.23 -5.08 -0.76
N VAL A 7 -0.80 -5.29 -1.94
CA VAL A 7 -2.12 -4.77 -2.31
C VAL A 7 -3.09 -5.93 -2.46
N HIS A 8 -4.29 -5.70 -1.95
CA HIS A 8 -5.41 -6.60 -2.03
C HIS A 8 -6.54 -5.87 -2.76
N LEU A 9 -7.02 -6.45 -3.86
CA LEU A 9 -8.12 -5.92 -4.64
C LEU A 9 -9.08 -7.05 -5.07
N GLU A 10 -10.26 -6.67 -5.53
CA GLU A 10 -11.15 -7.58 -6.24
C GLU A 10 -10.91 -7.43 -7.75
N HIS A 11 -10.81 -8.55 -8.46
CA HIS A 11 -10.78 -8.60 -9.90
C HIS A 11 -11.75 -9.70 -10.37
N GLU A 12 -12.78 -9.31 -11.13
CA GLU A 12 -13.80 -10.23 -11.66
C GLU A 12 -14.51 -11.06 -10.56
N GLY A 13 -14.81 -10.44 -9.42
CA GLY A 13 -15.43 -11.13 -8.28
C GLY A 13 -14.47 -12.01 -7.47
N GLN A 14 -13.19 -12.08 -7.83
CA GLN A 14 -12.17 -12.86 -7.13
C GLN A 14 -11.20 -11.96 -6.35
N PRO A 15 -10.81 -12.36 -5.12
CA PRO A 15 -9.78 -11.64 -4.37
C PRO A 15 -8.41 -11.86 -5.03
N LEU A 16 -7.75 -10.78 -5.39
CA LEU A 16 -6.38 -10.75 -5.87
C LEU A 16 -5.48 -10.10 -4.81
N ALA A 17 -4.42 -10.80 -4.41
CA ALA A 17 -3.41 -10.29 -3.49
C ALA A 17 -2.03 -10.37 -4.16
N MET A 18 -1.31 -9.26 -4.19
CA MET A 18 0.02 -9.20 -4.79
C MET A 18 0.97 -8.36 -3.95
N ILE A 19 2.25 -8.74 -3.95
CA ILE A 19 3.31 -7.95 -3.32
C ILE A 19 3.66 -6.80 -4.27
N LEU A 20 3.63 -5.57 -3.75
CA LEU A 20 4.06 -4.37 -4.44
C LEU A 20 5.58 -4.21 -4.34
N ASP A 21 6.12 -4.30 -3.13
CA ASP A 21 7.56 -4.14 -2.90
C ASP A 21 7.99 -4.78 -1.58
N ILE A 22 9.29 -5.10 -1.49
CA ILE A 22 9.95 -5.55 -0.26
C ILE A 22 11.13 -4.62 0.02
N VAL A 23 10.98 -3.78 1.04
CA VAL A 23 11.97 -2.74 1.36
C VAL A 23 12.77 -3.15 2.59
N GLU A 24 14.10 -3.06 2.49
CA GLU A 24 14.98 -3.17 3.65
C GLU A 24 15.00 -1.84 4.43
N VAL A 25 14.58 -1.87 5.70
CA VAL A 25 14.63 -0.68 6.56
C VAL A 25 15.92 -0.72 7.36
N SER A 26 16.97 -0.08 6.81
CA SER A 26 18.35 -0.11 7.34
C SER A 26 18.57 0.78 8.58
N LYS A 27 17.56 1.55 9.02
CA LYS A 27 17.69 2.50 10.15
C LYS A 27 16.74 2.13 11.30
N SER A 28 17.30 1.73 12.43
CA SER A 28 16.76 1.72 13.83
C SER A 28 15.29 1.34 14.11
N HIS A 29 14.58 0.66 13.20
CA HIS A 29 13.20 0.19 13.39
C HIS A 29 12.21 1.24 13.94
N THR A 30 12.45 2.51 13.64
CA THR A 30 11.54 3.57 14.07
C THR A 30 10.34 3.63 13.14
N GLY A 31 9.16 3.96 13.68
CA GLY A 31 7.96 4.16 12.86
C GLY A 31 8.14 5.21 11.77
N ALA A 32 9.04 6.18 11.95
CA ALA A 32 9.35 7.20 10.95
C ALA A 32 9.97 6.62 9.67
N ASN A 33 10.90 5.67 9.80
CA ASN A 33 11.55 5.05 8.63
C ASN A 33 10.57 4.13 7.86
N LEU A 34 9.61 3.53 8.57
CA LEU A 34 8.53 2.77 7.94
C LEU A 34 7.62 3.68 7.12
N VAL A 35 7.23 4.84 7.67
CA VAL A 35 6.40 5.83 6.96
C VAL A 35 7.12 6.34 5.71
N GLU A 36 8.43 6.61 5.79
CA GLU A 36 9.24 7.02 4.64
C GLU A 36 9.26 5.95 3.56
N ALA A 37 9.59 4.70 3.92
CA ALA A 37 9.60 3.56 3.00
C ALA A 37 8.23 3.34 2.34
N PHE A 38 7.16 3.37 3.13
CA PHE A 38 5.80 3.19 2.62
C PHE A 38 5.39 4.33 1.67
N THR A 39 5.68 5.59 2.03
CA THR A 39 5.38 6.76 1.20
C THR A 39 6.13 6.71 -0.13
N LYS A 40 7.37 6.23 -0.12
CA LYS A 40 8.17 6.05 -1.34
C LYS A 40 7.51 5.04 -2.28
N VAL A 41 7.13 3.86 -1.77
CA VAL A 41 6.46 2.83 -2.56
C VAL A 41 5.14 3.35 -3.15
N LEU A 42 4.31 4.04 -2.36
CA LEU A 42 3.08 4.64 -2.87
C LEU A 42 3.33 5.62 -4.03
N LYS A 43 4.37 6.46 -3.93
CA LYS A 43 4.75 7.40 -5.01
C LYS A 43 5.24 6.68 -6.26
N GLU A 44 6.08 5.65 -6.11
CA GLU A 44 6.62 4.88 -7.24
C GLU A 44 5.52 4.15 -8.02
N PHE A 45 4.51 3.64 -7.32
CA PHE A 45 3.35 3.00 -7.92
C PHE A 45 2.22 3.98 -8.33
N GLY A 46 2.44 5.30 -8.19
CA GLY A 46 1.47 6.32 -8.58
C GLY A 46 0.21 6.39 -7.71
N ILE A 47 0.23 5.80 -6.51
CA ILE A 47 -0.89 5.75 -5.57
C ILE A 47 -0.83 7.00 -4.68
N SER A 48 -1.48 8.07 -5.11
CA SER A 48 -1.47 9.37 -4.40
C SER A 48 -2.80 9.73 -3.73
N ASP A 49 -3.90 9.15 -4.22
CA ASP A 49 -5.24 9.47 -3.75
C ASP A 49 -5.86 8.35 -2.93
N LYS A 50 -6.42 8.72 -1.78
CA LYS A 50 -7.29 7.84 -1.02
C LYS A 50 -8.68 7.88 -1.63
N VAL A 51 -9.14 6.73 -2.14
CA VAL A 51 -10.56 6.55 -2.49
C VAL A 51 -11.38 6.51 -1.19
N SER A 52 -11.78 7.67 -0.69
CA SER A 52 -12.66 7.75 0.48
C SER A 52 -14.08 7.33 0.05
N LYS A 53 -14.70 6.40 0.78
CA LYS A 53 -16.13 6.08 0.59
C LYS A 53 -16.97 7.31 0.94
N LYS A 54 -17.31 8.15 -0.02
CA LYS A 54 -18.68 8.65 -0.11
C LYS A 54 -19.43 7.60 -0.88
N ASN A 55 -20.08 6.67 -0.19
CA ASN A 55 -20.91 5.64 -0.79
C ASN A 55 -22.04 6.29 -1.63
N PRO A 56 -22.16 6.01 -2.95
CA PRO A 56 -23.40 6.18 -3.65
C PRO A 56 -23.79 4.82 -4.24
N LEU A 57 -23.80 3.76 -3.42
CA LEU A 57 -24.68 2.64 -3.72
C LEU A 57 -26.08 3.06 -3.24
N LYS A 58 -26.70 3.92 -4.05
CA LYS A 58 -28.14 4.14 -4.11
C LYS A 58 -28.57 3.71 -5.52
N GLY A 59 -29.53 2.80 -5.58
CA GLY A 59 -30.19 2.36 -6.80
C GLY A 59 -30.12 0.86 -6.95
#